data_AF-A0A366KSK8-F1
#
_entry.id   AF-A0A366KSK8-F1
#
_cell.length_a   1.000
_cell.length_b   1.000
_cell.length_c   1.000
_cell.angle_alpha   90.00
_cell.angle_beta   90.00
_cell.angle_gamma   90.00
#
_symmetry.space_group_name_H-M   'P 1'
#
loop_
_entity.id
_entity.type
_entity.pdbx_description
1 polymer ?
#
loop_
_entity_poly.entity_id
_entity_poly.type
_entity_poly.pdbx_seq_one_letter_code
_entity_poly.pdbx_strand_id
1 'polypeptide(L)'
;MLYFKKIYLLNNSEKQELEKSLRSKSLKRSQMLDFVFETSNIGTDKYFLGNEGKKDLKLTRIKTSFESFLPKIIISFPKETAIQYYKFRLSVLSTLILALLSFLLLISFLDVVMNQKNAEAFLITLVLSVIYFSFILLELKITKNRILKSINLDKRV
;
A
#
# COMPACT_ATOMS: atom_id res chain seq x y z
N MET A 1 -6.74 -2.03 12.63
CA MET A 1 -5.98 -1.61 11.42
C MET A 1 -4.65 -2.36 11.40
N LEU A 2 -4.41 -3.20 10.40
CA LEU A 2 -3.20 -4.04 10.29
C LEU A 2 -2.07 -3.31 9.57
N TYR A 3 -0.97 -3.08 10.29
CA TYR A 3 0.30 -2.62 9.72
C TYR A 3 1.21 -3.84 9.58
N PHE A 4 1.64 -4.14 8.36
CA PHE A 4 2.38 -5.37 8.09
C PHE A 4 3.88 -5.16 7.89
N LYS A 5 4.35 -3.90 7.80
CA LYS A 5 5.78 -3.59 7.68
C LYS A 5 6.12 -2.23 8.27
N LYS A 6 7.16 -2.18 9.10
CA LYS A 6 7.80 -0.95 9.60
C LYS A 6 9.20 -0.87 9.05
N ILE A 7 9.63 0.30 8.59
CA ILE A 7 11.01 0.56 8.20
C ILE A 7 11.53 1.67 9.09
N TYR A 8 12.62 1.38 9.80
CA TYR A 8 13.30 2.31 10.69
C TYR A 8 14.29 3.15 9.88
N LEU A 9 14.36 4.44 10.22
CA LEU A 9 15.29 5.42 9.66
C LEU A 9 16.45 5.60 10.66
N LEU A 10 17.66 5.83 10.15
CA LEU A 10 18.85 5.88 11.01
C LEU A 10 18.94 7.21 11.77
N ASN A 11 18.48 8.32 11.16
CA ASN A 11 18.61 9.66 11.74
C ASN A 11 17.41 10.58 11.44
N ASN A 12 17.20 11.60 12.29
CA ASN A 12 16.16 12.62 12.10
C ASN A 12 16.37 13.48 10.86
N SER A 13 17.62 13.70 10.44
CA SER A 13 17.94 14.40 9.19
C SER A 13 17.47 13.61 7.96
N GLU A 14 17.72 12.30 7.90
CA GLU A 14 17.22 11.43 6.83
C GLU A 14 15.68 11.40 6.80
N LYS A 15 15.04 11.41 7.98
CA LYS A 15 13.58 11.50 8.07
C LYS A 15 13.05 12.80 7.46
N GLN A 16 13.67 13.93 7.79
CA GLN A 16 13.26 15.24 7.26
C GLN A 16 13.51 15.38 5.77
N GLU A 17 14.66 14.89 5.27
CA GLU A 17 14.99 14.86 3.85
C GLU A 17 13.97 14.00 3.09
N LEU A 18 13.69 12.79 3.57
CA LEU A 18 12.72 11.88 2.99
C LEU A 18 11.30 12.45 3.01
N GLU A 19 10.87 13.07 4.11
CA GLU A 19 9.57 13.77 4.16
C GLU A 19 9.51 14.94 3.17
N LYS A 20 10.61 15.70 3.01
CA LYS A 20 10.69 16.83 2.08
C LYS A 20 10.60 16.35 0.62
N SER A 21 11.37 15.33 0.24
CA SER A 21 11.33 14.75 -1.12
C SER A 21 9.97 14.11 -1.42
N LEU A 22 9.35 13.46 -0.43
CA LEU A 22 8.02 12.90 -0.61
C LEU A 22 6.94 13.98 -0.71
N ARG A 23 7.05 15.07 0.05
CA ARG A 23 6.13 16.22 -0.05
C ARG A 23 6.25 16.90 -1.41
N SER A 24 7.46 17.15 -1.92
CA SER A 24 7.68 17.78 -3.22
C SER A 24 7.10 16.96 -4.38
N LYS A 25 7.14 15.62 -4.26
CA LYS A 25 6.57 14.68 -5.23
C LYS A 25 5.15 14.21 -4.89
N SER A 26 4.47 14.87 -3.94
CA SER A 26 3.09 14.58 -3.57
C SER A 26 2.09 15.65 -4.04
N LEU A 27 0.89 15.22 -4.42
CA LEU A 27 -0.29 16.08 -4.49
C LEU A 27 -0.91 16.15 -3.10
N LYS A 28 -0.91 17.34 -2.49
CA LYS A 28 -1.58 17.59 -1.20
C LYS A 28 -3.09 17.52 -1.39
N ARG A 29 -3.76 16.71 -0.57
CA ARG A 29 -5.23 16.65 -0.50
C ARG A 29 -5.70 16.85 0.94
N SER A 30 -6.76 17.66 1.10
CA SER A 30 -7.28 18.11 2.39
C SER A 30 -8.23 17.10 3.06
N GLN A 31 -8.78 16.12 2.32
CA GLN A 31 -9.75 15.17 2.87
C GLN A 31 -9.30 13.71 2.76
N MET A 32 -9.68 12.91 3.77
CA MET A 32 -9.37 11.47 3.89
C MET A 32 -10.14 10.59 2.89
N LEU A 33 -11.31 11.05 2.44
CA LEU A 33 -12.17 10.33 1.49
C LEU A 33 -11.71 10.51 0.04
N ASP A 34 -11.08 11.64 -0.29
CA ASP A 34 -10.45 11.88 -1.61
C ASP A 34 -9.29 10.92 -1.90
N PHE A 35 -8.78 10.22 -0.87
CA PHE A 35 -7.80 9.14 -1.04
C PHE A 35 -8.37 7.89 -1.67
N VAL A 36 -9.69 7.71 -1.68
CA VAL A 36 -10.29 6.40 -1.97
C VAL A 36 -10.39 6.18 -3.49
N PHE A 37 -10.59 7.22 -4.32
CA PHE A 37 -11.05 7.01 -5.71
C PHE A 37 -10.33 7.77 -6.85
N GLU A 38 -9.16 8.38 -6.65
CA GLU A 38 -8.47 9.04 -7.79
C GLU A 38 -7.55 8.10 -8.58
N THR A 39 -7.93 7.79 -9.81
CA THR A 39 -7.03 7.36 -10.91
C THR A 39 -6.62 8.60 -11.69
N SER A 40 -5.32 8.92 -11.76
CA SER A 40 -4.84 10.03 -12.59
C SER A 40 -4.22 9.47 -13.86
N ASN A 41 -4.87 9.70 -15.00
CA ASN A 41 -4.36 9.35 -16.33
C ASN A 41 -3.58 10.50 -17.00
N ILE A 42 -3.27 11.57 -16.26
CA ILE A 42 -2.70 12.79 -16.85
C ILE A 42 -1.32 13.02 -16.23
N GLY A 43 -0.32 13.21 -17.12
CA GLY A 43 1.11 13.34 -16.88
C GLY A 43 1.50 14.33 -15.78
N THR A 44 1.29 13.92 -14.54
CA THR A 44 1.74 14.65 -13.36
C THR A 44 3.11 14.12 -12.98
N ASP A 45 4.09 15.01 -12.84
CA ASP A 45 5.46 14.73 -12.36
C ASP A 45 5.52 14.27 -10.88
N LYS A 46 4.38 13.82 -10.36
CA LYS A 46 4.10 13.50 -8.97
C LYS A 46 3.76 12.03 -8.85
N TYR A 47 4.40 11.36 -7.90
CA TYR A 47 4.29 9.90 -7.74
C TYR A 47 3.32 9.48 -6.64
N PHE A 48 2.95 10.41 -5.76
CA PHE A 48 2.19 10.13 -4.55
C PHE A 48 1.03 11.12 -4.33
N LEU A 49 -0.04 10.66 -3.71
CA LEU A 49 -1.07 11.47 -3.06
C LEU A 49 -0.72 11.56 -1.58
N GLY A 50 -0.72 12.76 -1.01
CA GLY A 50 -0.37 13.00 0.38
C GLY A 50 -1.51 13.62 1.18
N ASN A 51 -1.87 12.97 2.30
CA ASN A 51 -2.80 13.46 3.31
C ASN A 51 -2.00 13.91 4.52
N GLU A 52 -2.05 15.20 4.83
CA GLU A 52 -1.44 15.73 6.04
C GLU A 52 -2.46 15.71 7.18
N GLY A 53 -2.46 14.62 7.96
CA GLY A 53 -3.22 14.54 9.21
C GLY A 53 -2.53 15.33 10.34
N LYS A 54 -3.25 15.55 11.45
CA LYS A 54 -2.73 16.24 12.64
C LYS A 54 -1.55 15.47 13.29
N LYS A 55 -1.58 14.13 13.28
CA LYS A 55 -0.57 13.26 13.92
C LYS A 55 0.35 12.53 12.92
N ASP A 56 -0.10 12.34 11.69
CA ASP A 56 0.60 11.55 10.69
C ASP A 56 0.44 12.08 9.27
N LEU A 57 1.50 11.97 8.47
CA LEU A 57 1.47 12.14 7.02
C LEU A 57 1.18 10.77 6.39
N LYS A 58 0.08 10.66 5.64
CA LYS A 58 -0.29 9.44 4.93
C LYS A 58 -0.08 9.64 3.45
N LEU A 59 0.68 8.76 2.82
CA LEU A 59 0.95 8.80 1.39
C LEU A 59 0.38 7.54 0.72
N THR A 60 -0.18 7.70 -0.47
CA THR A 60 -0.56 6.58 -1.34
C THR A 60 -0.02 6.81 -2.73
N ARG A 61 0.34 5.74 -3.43
CA ARG A 61 0.75 5.84 -4.83
C ARG A 61 -0.40 6.32 -5.71
N ILE A 62 -0.10 7.23 -6.64
CA ILE A 62 -1.02 7.55 -7.75
C ILE A 62 -1.02 6.36 -8.71
N LYS A 63 -2.21 5.80 -8.93
CA LYS A 63 -2.42 4.65 -9.82
C LYS A 63 -2.95 5.15 -11.16
N THR A 64 -2.39 4.61 -12.23
CA THR A 64 -2.95 4.73 -13.58
C THR A 64 -4.16 3.79 -13.69
N SER A 65 -5.06 3.99 -14.65
CA SER A 65 -6.26 3.13 -14.81
C SER A 65 -5.94 1.63 -14.91
N PHE A 66 -4.81 1.24 -15.52
CA PHE A 66 -4.35 -0.16 -15.58
C PHE A 66 -3.91 -0.72 -14.22
N GLU A 67 -3.43 0.14 -13.32
CA GLU A 67 -2.94 -0.24 -12.00
C GLU A 67 -4.04 -0.18 -10.92
N SER A 68 -5.27 0.20 -11.31
CA SER A 68 -6.43 0.30 -10.41
C SER A 68 -6.77 -1.04 -9.75
N PHE A 69 -6.52 -2.15 -10.45
CA PHE A 69 -6.73 -3.51 -9.93
C PHE A 69 -5.73 -3.93 -8.84
N LEU A 70 -4.58 -3.25 -8.74
CA LEU A 70 -3.61 -3.57 -7.70
C LEU A 70 -4.19 -3.19 -6.33
N PRO A 71 -3.88 -3.94 -5.27
CA PRO A 71 -4.25 -3.55 -3.91
C PRO A 71 -3.63 -2.19 -3.59
N LYS A 72 -4.39 -1.28 -2.99
CA LYS A 72 -3.87 0.04 -2.60
C LYS A 72 -3.07 -0.09 -1.29
N ILE A 73 -1.85 0.43 -1.28
CA ILE A 73 -0.96 0.49 -0.12
C ILE A 73 -0.85 1.94 0.36
N ILE A 74 -0.93 2.12 1.66
CA ILE A 74 -0.83 3.42 2.33
C ILE A 74 0.41 3.41 3.20
N ILE A 75 1.26 4.41 3.00
CA ILE A 75 2.45 4.66 3.79
C ILE A 75 2.08 5.69 4.85
N SER A 76 2.42 5.44 6.10
CA SER A 76 2.15 6.35 7.22
C SER A 76 3.45 6.76 7.87
N PHE A 77 3.69 8.07 7.91
CA PHE A 77 4.80 8.74 8.55
C PHE A 77 4.27 9.48 9.79
N PRO A 78 4.65 9.05 11.00
CA PRO A 78 4.30 9.77 12.22
C PRO A 78 5.08 11.10 12.28
N LYS A 79 4.38 12.21 12.55
CA LYS A 79 5.00 13.55 12.66
C LYS A 79 5.81 13.74 13.94
N GLU A 80 5.66 12.85 14.92
CA GLU A 80 6.42 12.88 16.17
C GLU A 80 7.93 12.72 15.91
N THR A 81 8.73 13.62 16.48
CA THR A 81 10.20 13.70 16.34
C THR A 81 10.93 12.55 17.01
N ALA A 82 10.30 11.88 17.98
CA ALA A 82 10.83 10.69 18.65
C ALA A 82 10.67 9.41 17.80
N ILE A 83 9.82 9.43 16.76
CA ILE A 83 9.45 8.23 16.01
C ILE A 83 10.11 8.25 14.63
N GLN A 84 11.19 7.49 14.49
CA GLN A 84 11.99 7.37 13.26
C GLN A 84 11.63 6.11 12.46
N TYR A 85 10.34 5.88 12.21
CA TYR A 85 9.92 4.80 11.31
C TYR A 85 8.79 5.25 10.40
N TYR A 86 8.65 4.58 9.26
CA TYR A 86 7.43 4.64 8.44
C TYR A 86 6.80 3.26 8.32
N LYS A 87 5.46 3.22 8.27
CA LYS A 87 4.69 1.97 8.23
C LYS A 87 3.95 1.82 6.91
N PHE A 88 3.90 0.60 6.40
CA PHE A 88 3.00 0.22 5.32
C PHE A 88 1.74 -0.42 5.90
N ARG A 89 0.59 0.00 5.35
CA ARG A 89 -0.71 -0.63 5.59
C ARG A 89 -1.43 -0.86 4.27
N LEU A 90 -2.25 -1.89 4.22
CA LEU A 90 -3.19 -2.08 3.11
C LEU A 90 -4.34 -1.08 3.27
N SER A 91 -4.92 -0.67 2.16
CA SER A 91 -6.19 0.04 2.16
C SER A 91 -7.28 -0.83 2.78
N VAL A 92 -8.33 -0.20 3.30
CA VAL A 92 -9.48 -0.90 3.89
C VAL A 92 -10.08 -1.86 2.87
N LEU A 93 -10.26 -1.42 1.63
CA LEU A 93 -10.78 -2.26 0.54
C LEU A 93 -9.90 -3.48 0.27
N SER A 94 -8.58 -3.28 0.16
CA SER A 94 -7.64 -4.40 -0.05
C SER A 94 -7.62 -5.38 1.13
N THR A 95 -7.81 -4.87 2.35
CA THR A 95 -7.89 -5.70 3.57
C THR A 95 -9.18 -6.52 3.58
N LEU A 96 -10.30 -5.94 3.16
CA LEU A 96 -11.59 -6.64 3.04
C LEU A 96 -11.51 -7.76 1.99
N ILE A 97 -10.90 -7.49 0.83
CA ILE A 97 -10.71 -8.51 -0.22
C ILE A 97 -9.83 -9.65 0.29
N LEU A 98 -8.73 -9.34 0.98
CA LEU A 98 -7.86 -10.35 1.58
C LEU A 98 -8.60 -11.21 2.63
N ALA A 99 -9.40 -10.57 3.48
CA ALA A 99 -10.20 -11.26 4.50
C ALA A 99 -11.25 -12.17 3.87
N LEU A 100 -11.93 -11.71 2.82
CA LEU A 100 -12.90 -12.51 2.07
C LEU A 100 -12.25 -13.72 1.40
N LEU A 101 -11.12 -13.54 0.72
CA LEU A 101 -10.37 -14.64 0.11
C LEU A 101 -9.88 -15.65 1.15
N SER A 102 -9.39 -15.17 2.30
CA SER A 102 -8.96 -16.05 3.40
C SER A 102 -10.12 -16.85 3.98
N PHE A 103 -11.29 -16.22 4.10
CA PHE A 103 -12.50 -16.87 4.59
C PHE A 103 -13.01 -17.93 3.61
N LEU A 104 -13.07 -17.61 2.32
CA LEU A 104 -13.42 -18.57 1.26
C LEU A 104 -12.45 -19.75 1.22
N LEU A 105 -11.15 -19.48 1.35
CA LEU A 105 -10.12 -20.52 1.36
C LEU A 105 -10.32 -21.46 2.56
N LEU A 106 -10.66 -20.91 3.72
CA LEU A 106 -10.92 -21.68 4.93
C LEU A 106 -12.18 -22.55 4.80
N ILE A 107 -13.27 -22.01 4.26
CA ILE A 107 -14.51 -22.77 3.99
C ILE A 107 -14.21 -23.91 3.00
N SER A 108 -13.59 -23.59 1.86
CA SER A 108 -13.26 -24.60 0.84
C SER A 108 -12.31 -25.66 1.37
N PHE A 109 -11.37 -25.30 2.24
CA PHE A 109 -10.49 -26.25 2.92
C PHE A 109 -11.26 -27.19 3.85
N LEU A 110 -12.15 -26.65 4.69
CA LEU A 110 -12.98 -27.46 5.58
C LEU A 110 -13.87 -28.42 4.79
N ASP A 111 -14.44 -27.98 3.67
CA ASP A 111 -15.28 -28.81 2.81
C ASP A 111 -14.50 -29.98 2.19
N VAL A 112 -13.26 -29.75 1.77
CA VAL A 112 -12.40 -30.81 1.23
C VAL A 112 -11.98 -31.79 2.33
N VAL A 113 -11.60 -31.30 3.51
CA VAL A 113 -11.09 -32.16 4.59
C VAL A 113 -12.21 -32.96 5.27
N MET A 114 -13.35 -32.32 5.54
CA MET A 114 -14.46 -32.95 6.27
C MET A 114 -15.40 -33.72 5.36
N ASN A 115 -15.74 -33.15 4.20
CA ASN A 115 -16.77 -33.71 3.32
C ASN A 115 -16.19 -34.44 2.10
N GLN A 116 -14.85 -34.39 1.89
CA GLN A 116 -14.15 -34.96 0.72
C GLN A 116 -14.76 -34.54 -0.63
N LYS A 117 -15.39 -33.36 -0.65
CA LYS A 117 -16.09 -32.79 -1.80
C LYS A 117 -15.44 -31.48 -2.22
N ASN A 118 -15.75 -31.04 -3.44
CA ASN A 118 -15.41 -29.70 -3.93
C ASN A 118 -13.90 -29.36 -3.97
N ALA A 119 -13.05 -30.36 -4.24
CA ALA A 119 -11.59 -30.15 -4.40
C ALA A 119 -11.25 -29.12 -5.49
N GLU A 120 -12.04 -29.07 -6.56
CA GLU A 120 -11.89 -28.07 -7.63
C GLU A 120 -12.10 -26.63 -7.12
N ALA A 121 -13.13 -26.40 -6.31
CA ALA A 121 -13.42 -25.09 -5.73
C ALA A 121 -12.33 -24.63 -4.77
N PHE A 122 -11.76 -25.55 -3.99
CA PHE A 122 -10.57 -25.28 -3.18
C PHE A 122 -9.37 -24.88 -4.03
N LEU A 123 -9.08 -25.61 -5.10
CA LEU A 123 -7.97 -25.32 -6.00
C LEU A 123 -8.13 -23.93 -6.66
N ILE A 124 -9.34 -23.61 -7.13
CA ILE A 124 -9.65 -22.28 -7.71
C ILE A 124 -9.43 -21.17 -6.67
N THR A 125 -9.94 -21.36 -5.45
CA THR A 125 -9.82 -20.37 -4.37
C THR A 125 -8.37 -20.18 -3.94
N LEU A 126 -7.59 -21.27 -3.92
CA LEU A 126 -6.15 -21.25 -3.64
C LEU A 126 -5.40 -20.45 -4.70
N VAL A 127 -5.63 -20.73 -5.99
CA VAL A 127 -4.99 -20.01 -7.11
C VAL A 127 -5.32 -18.52 -7.06
N LEU A 128 -6.60 -18.16 -6.86
CA LEU A 128 -7.02 -16.76 -6.73
C LEU A 128 -6.34 -16.05 -5.55
N SER A 129 -6.22 -16.74 -4.41
CA SER A 129 -5.55 -16.21 -3.22
C SER A 129 -4.06 -15.96 -3.47
N VAL A 130 -3.37 -16.89 -4.15
CA VAL A 130 -1.95 -16.75 -4.53
C VAL A 130 -1.74 -15.60 -5.52
N ILE A 131 -2.62 -15.47 -6.52
CA ILE A 131 -2.57 -14.35 -7.48
C ILE A 131 -2.74 -13.02 -6.74
N TYR A 132 -3.75 -12.91 -5.87
CA TYR A 132 -4.00 -11.69 -5.11
C TYR A 132 -2.82 -11.33 -4.20
N PHE A 133 -2.25 -12.33 -3.52
CA PHE A 133 -1.06 -12.13 -2.70
C PHE A 133 0.14 -11.65 -3.54
N SER A 134 0.31 -12.19 -4.74
CA SER A 134 1.35 -11.75 -5.68
C SER A 134 1.17 -10.27 -6.07
N PHE A 135 -0.06 -9.81 -6.29
CA PHE A 135 -0.34 -8.39 -6.52
C PHE A 135 0.00 -7.50 -5.32
N ILE A 136 -0.18 -7.97 -4.08
CA ILE A 136 0.26 -7.24 -2.88
C ILE A 136 1.78 -7.07 -2.88
N LEU A 137 2.52 -8.15 -3.18
CA LEU A 137 3.98 -8.11 -3.24
C LEU A 137 4.50 -7.20 -4.36
N LEU A 138 3.86 -7.24 -5.53
CA LEU A 138 4.20 -6.38 -6.66
C LEU A 138 3.97 -4.91 -6.32
N GLU A 139 2.81 -4.55 -5.75
CA GLU A 139 2.54 -3.17 -5.34
C GLU A 139 3.55 -2.71 -4.28
N LEU A 140 3.95 -3.59 -3.34
CA LEU A 140 4.99 -3.28 -2.37
C LEU A 140 6.33 -2.97 -3.02
N LYS A 141 6.75 -3.78 -4.00
CA LYS A 141 8.00 -3.60 -4.73
C LYS A 141 7.99 -2.30 -5.54
N ILE A 142 6.89 -2.02 -6.24
CA ILE A 142 6.70 -0.78 -7.01
C ILE A 142 6.73 0.44 -6.09
N THR A 143 6.00 0.40 -4.98
CA THR A 143 5.92 1.49 -4.00
C THR A 143 7.30 1.77 -3.41
N LYS A 144 8.04 0.72 -3.00
CA LYS A 144 9.41 0.86 -2.50
C LYS A 144 10.34 1.47 -3.55
N ASN A 145 10.26 1.01 -4.80
CA ASN A 145 11.09 1.54 -5.88
C ASN A 145 10.80 3.02 -6.17
N ARG A 146 9.53 3.45 -6.12
CA ARG A 146 9.18 4.87 -6.28
C ARG A 146 9.67 5.74 -5.12
N ILE A 147 9.64 5.24 -3.88
CA ILE A 147 10.21 5.94 -2.72
C ILE A 147 11.73 6.12 -2.91
N LEU A 148 12.44 5.07 -3.31
CA LEU A 148 13.88 5.15 -3.59
C LEU A 148 14.19 6.13 -4.73
N LYS A 149 13.38 6.12 -5.80
CA LYS A 149 13.50 7.11 -6.87
C LYS A 149 13.29 8.55 -6.38
N SER A 150 12.31 8.80 -5.50
CA SER A 150 12.10 10.16 -4.96
C SER A 150 13.27 10.65 -4.11
N ILE A 151 14.00 9.77 -3.41
CA ILE A 151 15.17 10.13 -2.60
C ILE A 151 16.39 10.39 -3.50
N ASN A 152 16.66 9.51 -4.47
CA ASN A 152 17.84 9.63 -5.33
C ASN A 152 17.77 10.79 -6.33
N LEU A 153 16.57 11.24 -6.68
CA LEU A 153 16.37 12.43 -7.53
C LEU A 153 16.71 13.74 -6.78
N ASP A 154 16.46 13.81 -5.47
CA ASP A 154 16.76 15.00 -4.66
C ASP A 154 18.28 15.18 -4.45
N LYS A 155 19.06 14.08 -4.49
CA LYS A 155 20.54 14.11 -4.40
C LYS A 155 21.25 14.53 -5.70
N ARG A 156 20.51 14.73 -6.80
CA ARG A 156 21.06 15.11 -8.12
C ARG A 156 20.73 16.57 -8.50
N VAL A 157 20.05 17.30 -7.64
CA VAL A 157 19.77 18.75 -7.76
C VAL A 157 20.66 19.47 -6.77
#